data_AF-A0A524J2G6-F1
#
_entry.id   AF-A0A524J2G6-F1
#
_cell.length_a   1.000
_cell.length_b   1.000
_cell.length_c   1.000
_cell.angle_alpha   90.00
_cell.angle_beta   90.00
_cell.angle_gamma   90.00
#
_symmetry.space_group_name_H-M   'P 1'
#
loop_
_entity.id
_entity.type
_entity.pdbx_description
1 polymer ?
#
loop_
_entity_poly.entity_id
_entity_poly.type
_entity_poly.pdbx_seq_one_letter_code
_entity_poly.pdbx_strand_id
1 'polypeptide(L)'
;MPVKLADHEVAEISAHCMKSPMTLAIIRTEEAPTELASLFESIASACSLSFRRNMWAPASDFGFAELYSNGRIVVVLYIGGTNTELVSVSETDEIHLKELEDSISASNVHSSTIRDGL
;
A
#
# COMPACT_ATOMS: atom_id res chain seq x y z
N MET A 1 18.74 5.14 5.12
CA MET A 1 18.27 6.35 4.42
C MET A 1 16.79 6.14 4.17
N PRO A 2 15.91 7.16 4.23
CA PRO A 2 14.48 6.94 4.00
C PRO A 2 14.24 6.39 2.60
N VAL A 3 13.42 5.35 2.49
CA VAL A 3 13.01 4.75 1.21
C VAL A 3 12.28 5.79 0.37
N LYS A 4 12.76 6.02 -0.85
CA LYS A 4 12.11 6.92 -1.81
C LYS A 4 12.07 6.24 -3.17
N LEU A 5 10.93 6.37 -3.83
CA LEU A 5 10.80 6.06 -5.24
C LEU A 5 11.67 7.01 -6.07
N ALA A 6 12.16 6.51 -7.19
CA ALA A 6 12.81 7.36 -8.18
C ALA A 6 11.79 8.33 -8.81
N ASP A 7 12.25 9.50 -9.24
CA ASP A 7 11.37 10.57 -9.76
C ASP A 7 10.47 10.10 -10.93
N HIS A 8 10.92 9.14 -11.74
CA HIS A 8 10.14 8.58 -12.83
C HIS A 8 8.98 7.68 -12.34
N GLU A 9 9.20 6.86 -11.31
CA GLU A 9 8.15 6.02 -10.70
C GLU A 9 7.06 6.91 -10.07
N VAL A 10 7.48 7.99 -9.40
CA VAL A 10 6.57 8.98 -8.82
C VAL A 10 5.72 9.65 -9.90
N ALA A 11 6.32 10.00 -11.04
CA ALA A 11 5.61 10.60 -12.16
C ALA A 11 4.58 9.64 -12.78
N GLU A 12 4.92 8.36 -12.91
CA GLU A 12 4.02 7.33 -13.43
C GLU A 12 2.80 7.10 -12.52
N ILE A 13 3.00 6.99 -11.21
CA ILE A 13 1.90 6.84 -10.24
C ILE A 13 0.99 8.06 -10.28
N SER A 14 1.56 9.26 -10.29
CA SER A 14 0.79 10.51 -10.37
C SER A 14 -0.02 10.59 -11.66
N ALA A 15 0.57 10.23 -12.81
CA ALA A 15 -0.13 10.21 -14.09
C ALA A 15 -1.29 9.21 -14.14
N HIS A 16 -1.15 8.04 -13.49
CA HIS A 16 -2.22 7.06 -13.36
C HIS A 16 -3.35 7.55 -12.45
N CYS A 17 -3.01 8.10 -11.27
CA CYS A 17 -3.99 8.64 -10.32
C CYS A 17 -4.82 9.80 -10.91
N MET A 18 -4.25 10.55 -11.86
CA MET A 18 -4.98 11.62 -12.55
C MET A 18 -5.99 11.11 -13.59
N LYS A 19 -5.81 9.91 -14.11
CA LYS A 19 -6.66 9.32 -15.17
C LYS A 19 -7.70 8.35 -14.64
N SER A 20 -7.48 7.78 -13.47
CA SER A 20 -8.31 6.74 -12.87
C SER A 20 -8.82 7.17 -11.50
N PRO A 21 -10.08 6.85 -11.14
CA PRO A 21 -10.60 7.10 -9.80
C PRO A 21 -9.88 6.25 -8.74
N MET A 22 -9.33 5.09 -9.14
CA MET A 22 -8.54 4.22 -8.28
C MET A 22 -7.22 3.85 -8.96
N THR A 23 -6.15 3.70 -8.18
CA THR A 23 -4.84 3.24 -8.63
C THR A 23 -4.24 2.31 -7.58
N LEU A 24 -3.66 1.18 -8.00
CA LEU A 24 -2.90 0.28 -7.14
C LEU A 24 -1.41 0.39 -7.51
N ALA A 25 -0.57 0.64 -6.54
CA ALA A 25 0.88 0.62 -6.69
C ALA A 25 1.41 -0.56 -5.88
N ILE A 26 2.14 -1.49 -6.50
CA ILE A 26 2.76 -2.61 -5.80
C ILE A 26 4.25 -2.30 -5.62
N ILE A 27 4.69 -2.10 -4.40
CA ILE A 27 6.07 -1.74 -4.09
C ILE A 27 6.73 -2.91 -3.39
N ARG A 28 7.73 -3.54 -4.01
CA ARG A 28 8.53 -4.50 -3.27
C ARG A 28 9.71 -3.77 -2.63
N THR A 29 9.91 -4.03 -1.36
CA THR A 29 10.95 -3.40 -0.56
C THR A 29 11.43 -4.35 0.53
N GLU A 30 12.71 -4.29 0.89
CA GLU A 30 13.28 -5.05 2.02
C GLU A 30 13.06 -4.33 3.36
N GLU A 31 12.47 -3.13 3.33
CA GLU A 31 12.40 -2.24 4.48
C GLU A 31 11.19 -2.56 5.36
N ALA A 32 11.35 -2.33 6.66
CA ALA A 32 10.29 -2.64 7.60
C ALA A 32 9.08 -1.71 7.36
N PRO A 33 7.83 -2.15 7.61
CA PRO A 33 6.63 -1.32 7.41
C PRO A 33 6.70 0.06 8.10
N THR A 34 7.41 0.15 9.23
CA THR A 34 7.64 1.39 9.99
C THR A 34 8.54 2.40 9.26
N GLU A 35 9.36 1.95 8.32
CA GLU A 35 10.32 2.77 7.56
C GLU A 35 9.69 3.34 6.27
N LEU A 36 8.51 2.83 5.88
CA LEU A 36 7.79 3.23 4.66
C LEU A 36 6.97 4.51 4.80
N ALA A 37 6.91 5.13 5.99
CA ALA A 37 6.14 6.36 6.19
C ALA A 37 6.54 7.47 5.19
N SER A 38 7.85 7.68 5.00
CA SER A 38 8.39 8.67 4.07
C SER A 38 8.06 8.38 2.60
N LEU A 39 7.93 7.10 2.25
CA LEU A 39 7.50 6.65 0.93
C LEU A 39 6.03 7.01 0.70
N PHE A 40 5.15 6.72 1.65
CA PHE A 40 3.73 7.04 1.55
C PHE A 40 3.48 8.55 1.49
N GLU A 41 4.22 9.35 2.26
CA GLU A 41 4.16 10.81 2.20
C GLU A 41 4.58 11.34 0.82
N SER A 42 5.63 10.76 0.23
CA SER A 42 6.11 11.14 -1.10
C SER A 42 5.05 10.88 -2.18
N ILE A 43 4.41 9.70 -2.15
CA ILE A 43 3.34 9.33 -3.08
C ILE A 43 2.11 10.22 -2.87
N ALA A 44 1.71 10.45 -1.62
CA ALA A 44 0.60 11.32 -1.26
C ALA A 44 0.81 12.73 -1.80
N SER A 45 2.00 13.30 -1.60
CA SER A 45 2.37 14.61 -2.12
C SER A 45 2.33 14.65 -3.64
N ALA A 46 2.89 13.64 -4.31
CA ALA A 46 2.94 13.58 -5.78
C ALA A 46 1.57 13.44 -6.44
N CYS A 47 0.63 12.78 -5.75
CA CYS A 47 -0.73 12.55 -6.25
C CYS A 47 -1.73 13.60 -5.74
N SER A 48 -1.29 14.57 -4.91
CA SER A 48 -2.18 15.49 -4.19
C SER A 48 -3.26 14.76 -3.38
N LEU A 49 -2.89 13.64 -2.76
CA LEU A 49 -3.73 12.82 -1.90
C LEU A 49 -3.34 12.98 -0.43
N SER A 50 -4.18 12.51 0.47
CA SER A 50 -3.89 12.46 1.90
C SER A 50 -3.79 11.02 2.37
N PHE A 51 -2.85 10.75 3.28
CA PHE A 51 -2.74 9.45 3.90
C PHE A 51 -3.99 9.16 4.74
N ARG A 52 -4.60 7.99 4.51
CA ARG A 52 -5.80 7.56 5.22
C ARG A 52 -5.48 6.51 6.26
N ARG A 53 -4.85 5.41 5.85
CA ARG A 53 -4.48 4.30 6.75
C ARG A 53 -3.31 3.50 6.18
N ASN A 54 -2.63 2.79 7.08
CA ASN A 54 -1.64 1.77 6.77
C ASN A 54 -1.99 0.54 7.62
N MET A 55 -1.96 -0.64 7.00
CA MET A 55 -2.18 -1.92 7.66
C MET A 55 -1.11 -2.90 7.20
N TRP A 56 -0.48 -3.58 8.15
CA TRP A 56 0.46 -4.67 7.86
C TRP A 56 0.21 -5.82 8.81
N ALA A 57 0.69 -6.99 8.42
CA ALA A 57 0.68 -8.15 9.30
C ALA A 57 2.06 -8.33 9.95
N PRO A 58 2.19 -8.32 11.29
CA PRO A 58 3.50 -8.43 11.96
C PRO A 58 4.26 -9.74 11.68
N ALA A 59 3.55 -10.78 11.24
CA ALA A 59 4.09 -12.09 10.90
C ALA A 59 4.24 -12.32 9.38
N SER A 60 4.01 -11.30 8.56
CA SER A 60 4.10 -11.37 7.11
C SER A 60 4.88 -10.18 6.57
N ASP A 61 5.68 -10.37 5.52
CA ASP A 61 6.39 -9.28 4.85
C ASP A 61 5.45 -8.47 3.93
N PHE A 62 4.20 -8.29 4.34
CA PHE A 62 3.14 -7.77 3.48
C PHE A 62 2.25 -6.77 4.22
N GLY A 63 1.89 -5.70 3.53
CA GLY A 63 0.90 -4.75 3.98
C GLY A 63 0.39 -3.86 2.86
N PHE A 64 -0.47 -2.91 3.22
CA PHE A 64 -0.92 -1.87 2.30
C PHE A 64 -1.10 -0.53 3.01
N ALA A 65 -0.95 0.55 2.24
CA ALA A 65 -1.34 1.89 2.62
C ALA A 65 -2.43 2.41 1.67
N GLU A 66 -3.36 3.19 2.20
CA GLU A 66 -4.43 3.81 1.43
C GLU A 66 -4.29 5.33 1.51
N LEU A 67 -4.30 5.96 0.34
CA LEU A 67 -4.27 7.40 0.15
C LEU A 67 -5.57 7.83 -0.54
N TYR A 68 -6.22 8.87 -0.02
CA TYR A 68 -7.53 9.30 -0.51
C TYR A 68 -7.65 10.82 -0.53
N SER A 69 -8.24 11.36 -1.60
CA SER A 69 -8.72 12.74 -1.65
C SER A 69 -9.68 12.93 -2.82
N ASN A 70 -10.77 13.68 -2.63
CA ASN A 70 -11.71 14.08 -3.68
C ASN A 70 -12.19 12.92 -4.58
N GLY A 71 -12.56 11.78 -3.99
CA GLY A 71 -13.04 10.62 -4.74
C GLY A 71 -11.96 9.83 -5.49
N ARG A 72 -10.68 10.18 -5.33
CA ARG A 72 -9.55 9.42 -5.87
C ARG A 72 -8.85 8.62 -4.79
N ILE A 73 -8.54 7.37 -5.09
CA ILE A 73 -7.86 6.44 -4.19
C ILE A 73 -6.55 5.97 -4.84
N VAL A 74 -5.46 5.99 -4.08
CA VAL A 74 -4.26 5.21 -4.37
C VAL A 74 -4.07 4.20 -3.24
N VAL A 75 -4.07 2.91 -3.60
CA VAL A 75 -3.66 1.84 -2.69
C VAL A 75 -2.22 1.49 -3.00
N VAL A 76 -1.36 1.53 -2.00
CA VAL A 76 0.03 1.09 -2.09
C VAL A 76 0.13 -0.26 -1.41
N LEU A 77 0.17 -1.32 -2.20
CA LEU A 77 0.51 -2.66 -1.74
C LEU A 77 2.02 -2.71 -1.55
N TYR A 78 2.53 -3.21 -0.43
CA TYR A 78 3.96 -3.42 -0.26
C TYR A 78 4.28 -4.84 0.20
N ILE A 79 5.31 -5.43 -0.40
CA ILE A 79 5.70 -6.83 -0.22
C ILE A 79 7.23 -6.87 0.02
N GLY A 80 7.69 -7.71 0.93
CA GLY A 80 9.11 -8.02 1.11
C GLY A 80 9.75 -8.47 -0.21
N GLY A 81 10.79 -7.77 -0.66
CA GLY A 81 11.54 -8.15 -1.88
C GLY A 81 12.18 -6.98 -2.63
N THR A 82 12.69 -7.24 -3.84
CA THR A 82 13.66 -6.36 -4.51
C THR A 82 13.13 -5.43 -5.63
N ASN A 83 11.89 -5.58 -6.13
CA ASN A 83 11.38 -4.84 -7.31
C ASN A 83 9.97 -4.23 -7.18
N THR A 84 9.78 -2.93 -7.45
CA THR A 84 8.46 -2.29 -7.57
C THR A 84 7.74 -2.68 -8.88
N GLU A 85 6.44 -3.00 -8.81
CA GLU A 85 5.55 -3.28 -9.95
C GLU A 85 4.30 -2.37 -9.89
N LEU A 86 3.95 -1.67 -10.98
CA LEU A 86 2.75 -0.82 -11.01
C LEU A 86 1.60 -1.53 -11.71
N VAL A 87 0.40 -1.56 -11.08
CA VAL A 87 -0.79 -2.25 -11.62
C VAL A 87 -2.02 -1.34 -11.54
N SER A 88 -2.57 -0.92 -12.68
CA SER A 88 -3.84 -0.18 -12.68
C SER A 88 -5.01 -1.13 -12.42
N VAL A 89 -5.92 -0.77 -11.50
CA VAL A 89 -7.14 -1.52 -11.18
C VAL A 89 -8.39 -0.69 -11.46
N SER A 90 -9.47 -1.38 -11.83
CA SER A 90 -10.79 -0.82 -12.16
C SER A 90 -11.74 -0.87 -10.96
N GLU A 91 -12.91 -0.23 -11.03
CA GLU A 91 -13.92 -0.25 -9.93
C GLU A 91 -14.36 -1.67 -9.51
N THR A 92 -14.30 -2.66 -10.41
CA THR A 92 -14.59 -4.07 -10.11
C THR A 92 -13.62 -4.67 -9.08
N ASP A 93 -12.45 -4.07 -8.90
CA ASP A 93 -11.37 -4.55 -8.06
C ASP A 93 -11.45 -4.05 -6.60
N GLU A 94 -12.41 -3.17 -6.26
CA GLU A 94 -12.67 -2.78 -4.86
C GLU A 94 -13.07 -3.98 -4.00
N ILE A 95 -13.78 -4.96 -4.57
CA ILE A 95 -14.14 -6.21 -3.89
C ILE A 95 -12.87 -7.01 -3.56
N HIS A 96 -11.92 -7.09 -4.49
CA HIS A 96 -10.64 -7.78 -4.28
C HIS A 96 -9.79 -7.08 -3.20
N LEU A 97 -9.85 -5.75 -3.08
CA LEU A 97 -9.20 -5.02 -2.00
C LEU A 97 -9.81 -5.30 -0.64
N LYS A 98 -11.13 -5.44 -0.56
CA LYS A 98 -11.80 -5.87 0.67
C LYS A 98 -11.41 -7.30 1.07
N GLU A 99 -11.34 -8.22 0.11
CA GLU A 99 -10.87 -9.60 0.36
C GLU A 99 -9.40 -9.64 0.82
N LEU A 100 -8.56 -8.75 0.29
CA LEU A 100 -7.17 -8.56 0.70
C LEU A 100 -7.07 -8.03 2.14
N GLU A 101 -7.87 -7.01 2.48
CA GLU A 101 -7.99 -6.48 3.85
C GLU A 101 -8.44 -7.53 4.85
N ASP A 102 -9.45 -8.32 4.48
CA ASP A 102 -9.99 -9.41 5.29
C ASP A 102 -8.93 -10.50 5.50
N SER A 103 -8.12 -10.81 4.48
CA SER A 103 -7.02 -11.77 4.55
C SER A 103 -5.88 -11.30 5.48
N ILE A 104 -5.49 -10.02 5.41
CA ILE A 104 -4.49 -9.42 6.32
C ILE A 104 -5.00 -9.47 7.76
N SER A 105 -6.27 -9.06 7.95
CA SER A 105 -6.91 -9.04 9.26
C SER A 105 -6.99 -10.44 9.87
N ALA A 106 -7.33 -11.46 9.08
CA ALA A 106 -7.37 -12.85 9.51
C ALA A 106 -5.97 -13.39 9.91
N SER A 107 -4.91 -13.01 9.17
CA SER A 107 -3.52 -13.35 9.52
C SER A 107 -3.10 -12.75 10.87
N ASN A 108 -3.53 -11.52 11.15
CA ASN A 108 -3.27 -10.84 12.43
C ASN A 108 -3.96 -11.52 13.62
N VAL A 109 -5.20 -12.00 13.43
CA VAL A 109 -5.94 -12.74 14.48
C VAL A 109 -5.30 -14.10 14.76
N HIS A 110 -4.79 -14.79 13.73
CA HIS A 110 -4.09 -16.08 13.94
C HIS A 110 -2.78 -15.90 14.71
N SER A 111 -2.04 -14.80 14.49
CA SER A 111 -0.82 -14.51 15.27
C SER A 111 -1.11 -14.10 16.72
N SER A 112 -2.19 -13.36 17.00
CA SER A 112 -2.54 -13.00 18.38
C SER A 112 -3.03 -14.20 19.19
N THR A 113 -3.77 -15.12 18.56
CA THR A 113 -4.28 -16.33 19.23
C THR A 113 -3.16 -17.28 19.67
N ILE A 114 -2.03 -17.33 18.96
CA ILE A 114 -0.85 -18.10 19.39
C ILE A 114 -0.09 -17.40 20.53
N ARG A 115 -0.19 -16.07 20.64
CA ARG A 115 0.52 -15.28 21.65
C ARG A 115 -0.17 -15.26 23.02
N ASP A 116 -1.50 -15.38 23.07
CA ASP A 116 -2.26 -15.48 24.33
C ASP A 116 -2.57 -16.93 24.75
N GLY A 117 -2.06 -17.92 24.00
CA GLY A 117 -2.29 -19.36 24.22
C GLY A 117 -1.12 -20.14 24.81
N LEU A 118 -0.06 -19.48 25.31
CA LEU A 118 1.09 -20.09 25.98
C LEU A 118 1.24 -19.60 27.43
#